data_AF-A0A937ND96-F1
#
_entry.id   AF-A0A937ND96-F1
#
_cell.length_a   1.000
_cell.length_b   1.000
_cell.length_c   1.000
_cell.angle_alpha   90.00
_cell.angle_beta   90.00
_cell.angle_gamma   90.00
#
_symmetry.space_group_name_H-M   'P 1'
#
loop_
_entity.id
_entity.type
_entity.pdbx_description
1 polymer ?
#
loop_
_entity_poly.entity_id
_entity_poly.type
_entity_poly.pdbx_seq_one_letter_code
_entity_poly.pdbx_strand_id
1 'polypeptide(L)'
;MNRREPDVKHINLDTQDEHVKQFVLSLQLDTEGSVLEAGGKPVARVVPVNENSGCDPERLKQAILNRRDESRALNEEWEHADREVWHRE
;
A
#
# COMPACT_ATOMS: atom_id res chain seq x y z
N MET A 1 -8.63 -7.39 -9.17
CA MET A 1 -9.92 -7.06 -8.52
C MET A 1 -9.68 -5.85 -7.65
N ASN A 2 -10.16 -4.67 -8.05
CA ASN A 2 -10.07 -3.45 -7.23
C ASN A 2 -11.06 -3.58 -6.08
N ARG A 3 -10.56 -3.82 -4.87
CA ARG A 3 -11.36 -3.82 -3.64
C ARG A 3 -11.76 -2.36 -3.42
N ARG A 4 -13.02 -2.02 -3.68
CA ARG A 4 -13.56 -0.71 -3.26
C ARG A 4 -13.38 -0.63 -1.76
N GLU A 5 -12.56 0.31 -1.30
CA GLU A 5 -12.52 0.62 0.12
C GLU A 5 -13.94 1.05 0.53
N PRO A 6 -14.55 0.39 1.52
CA PRO A 6 -15.86 0.80 2.01
C PRO A 6 -15.74 2.24 2.52
N ASP A 7 -16.77 3.05 2.27
CA ASP A 7 -16.89 4.40 2.82
C ASP A 7 -17.01 4.29 4.35
N VAL A 8 -15.86 4.23 5.02
CA VAL A 8 -15.75 4.07 6.46
C VAL A 8 -15.55 5.43 7.08
N LYS A 9 -16.37 5.73 8.09
CA LYS A 9 -16.22 6.95 8.86
C LYS A 9 -14.93 6.89 9.67
N HIS A 10 -14.00 7.78 9.35
CA HIS A 10 -12.80 7.98 10.16
C HIS A 10 -13.17 8.70 11.46
N ILE A 11 -12.90 8.05 12.60
CA ILE A 11 -13.12 8.63 13.93
C ILE A 11 -11.76 9.08 14.45
N ASN A 12 -11.59 10.39 14.65
CA ASN A 12 -10.41 10.92 15.31
C ASN A 12 -10.53 10.69 16.83
N LEU A 13 -9.63 9.87 17.39
CA LEU A 13 -9.60 9.60 18.83
C LEU A 13 -9.15 10.82 19.66
N ASP A 14 -8.42 11.77 19.09
CA ASP A 14 -7.98 12.98 19.78
C ASP A 14 -9.11 13.97 20.06
N THR A 15 -10.25 13.82 19.38
CA THR A 15 -11.45 14.64 19.61
C THR A 15 -12.48 13.94 20.49
N GLN A 16 -12.19 12.73 20.97
CA GLN A 16 -13.09 11.98 21.84
C GLN A 16 -12.78 12.26 23.32
N ASP A 17 -13.68 11.83 24.19
CA ASP A 17 -13.45 11.82 25.63
C ASP A 17 -12.20 11.00 25.98
N GLU A 18 -11.41 11.47 26.95
CA GLU A 18 -10.14 10.84 27.33
C GLU A 18 -10.34 9.40 27.81
N HIS A 19 -11.45 9.09 28.51
CA HIS A 19 -11.70 7.72 28.95
C HIS A 19 -11.97 6.77 27.77
N VAL A 20 -12.63 7.26 26.71
CA VAL A 20 -12.86 6.48 25.49
C VAL A 20 -11.54 6.21 24.78
N LYS A 21 -10.68 7.22 24.68
CA LYS A 21 -9.34 7.09 24.09
C LYS A 21 -8.50 6.07 24.85
N GLN A 22 -8.43 6.19 26.18
CA GLN A 22 -7.67 5.25 27.03
C GLN A 22 -8.25 3.83 26.96
N PHE A 23 -9.58 3.69 26.94
CA PHE A 23 -10.22 2.39 26.75
C PHE A 23 -9.75 1.72 25.45
N VAL A 24 -9.83 2.42 24.32
CA VAL A 24 -9.41 1.88 23.01
C VAL A 24 -7.92 1.53 23.01
N LEU A 25 -7.05 2.38 23.58
CA LEU A 25 -5.60 2.18 23.60
C LEU A 25 -5.13 1.09 24.57
N SER A 26 -5.93 0.74 25.57
CA SER A 26 -5.60 -0.29 26.55
C SER A 26 -5.99 -1.71 26.12
N LEU A 27 -6.70 -1.86 25.00
CA LEU A 27 -7.05 -3.17 24.46
C LEU A 27 -5.79 -3.94 24.07
N GLN A 28 -5.67 -5.18 24.55
CA GLN A 28 -4.64 -6.09 24.10
C GLN A 28 -5.04 -6.65 22.74
N LEU A 29 -4.42 -6.14 21.69
CA LEU A 29 -4.68 -6.52 20.31
C LEU A 29 -3.54 -7.42 19.79
N ASP A 30 -3.92 -8.41 18.98
CA ASP A 30 -2.98 -9.28 18.28
C ASP A 30 -2.39 -8.56 17.05
N THR A 31 -1.18 -8.93 16.65
CA THR A 31 -0.51 -8.41 15.45
C THR A 31 -1.27 -8.75 14.17
N GLU A 32 -2.03 -9.84 14.14
CA GLU A 32 -2.91 -10.19 13.01
C GLU A 32 -4.28 -9.48 13.04
N GLY A 33 -4.55 -8.74 14.12
CA GLY A 33 -5.83 -8.11 14.42
C GLY A 33 -6.68 -8.91 15.41
N SER A 34 -7.79 -8.33 15.86
CA SER A 34 -8.61 -8.92 16.92
C SER A 34 -10.11 -8.71 16.67
N VAL A 35 -10.93 -9.63 17.17
CA VAL A 35 -12.40 -9.53 17.13
C VAL A 35 -12.87 -9.10 18.51
N LEU A 36 -13.64 -8.02 18.56
CA LEU A 36 -14.28 -7.55 19.78
C LEU A 36 -15.64 -8.21 19.90
N GLU A 37 -15.90 -8.82 21.07
CA GLU A 37 -17.15 -9.53 21.36
C GLU A 37 -17.91 -8.88 22.51
N ALA A 38 -19.24 -8.90 22.42
CA ALA A 38 -20.13 -8.52 23.50
C ALA A 38 -21.20 -9.59 23.67
N GLY A 39 -21.31 -10.17 24.87
CA GLY A 39 -22.24 -11.28 25.13
C GLY A 39 -21.95 -12.53 24.30
N GLY A 40 -20.66 -12.81 24.03
CA GLY A 40 -20.23 -13.95 23.21
C GLY A 40 -20.57 -13.82 21.72
N LYS A 41 -20.86 -12.60 21.24
CA LYS A 41 -21.12 -12.31 19.83
C LYS A 41 -20.13 -11.28 19.31
N PRO A 42 -19.58 -11.47 18.10
CA PRO A 42 -18.67 -10.50 17.48
C PRO A 42 -19.42 -9.21 17.11
N VAL A 43 -18.90 -8.06 17.55
CA VAL A 43 -19.48 -6.74 17.30
C VAL A 43 -18.59 -5.82 16.48
N ALA A 44 -17.27 -6.01 16.55
CA ALA A 44 -16.32 -5.25 15.77
C ALA A 44 -15.06 -6.07 15.48
N ARG A 45 -14.31 -5.67 14.45
CA ARG A 45 -13.01 -6.23 14.14
C ARG A 45 -11.99 -5.12 14.06
N VAL A 46 -10.90 -5.26 14.82
CA VAL A 46 -9.73 -4.40 14.74
C VAL A 46 -8.74 -5.08 13.81
N VAL A 47 -8.30 -4.37 12.78
CA VAL A 47 -7.30 -4.85 11.83
C VAL A 47 -6.05 -3.98 11.94
N PRO A 48 -4.85 -4.57 11.81
CA PRO A 48 -3.62 -3.79 11.79
C PRO A 48 -3.67 -2.80 10.62
N VAL A 49 -3.22 -1.57 10.88
CA VAL A 49 -3.09 -0.55 9.85
C VAL A 49 -1.85 -0.90 9.04
N ASN A 50 -2.04 -1.39 7.81
CA ASN A 50 -0.94 -1.50 6.87
C ASN A 50 -0.54 -0.09 6.43
N GLU A 51 0.54 0.44 7.00
CA GLU A 51 1.15 1.72 6.57
C GLU A 51 1.53 1.69 5.07
N ASN A 52 1.66 0.50 4.48
CA ASN A 52 1.95 0.28 3.06
C ASN A 52 0.73 0.29 2.12
N SER A 53 -0.50 0.54 2.62
CA SER A 53 -1.67 0.67 1.72
C SER A 53 -1.66 1.98 0.93
N GLY A 54 -0.81 2.94 1.30
CA GLY A 54 -0.45 4.04 0.41
C GLY A 54 0.53 3.56 -0.64
N CYS A 55 0.07 3.34 -1.86
CA CYS A 55 0.96 3.37 -3.02
C CYS A 55 1.60 4.77 -3.04
N ASP A 56 2.81 4.90 -2.51
CA ASP A 56 3.56 6.16 -2.51
C ASP A 56 3.65 6.65 -3.98
N PRO A 57 2.95 7.75 -4.32
CA PRO A 57 2.85 8.22 -5.69
C PRO A 57 4.21 8.51 -6.30
N GLU A 58 5.19 8.92 -5.49
CA GLU A 58 6.52 9.25 -5.96
C GLU A 58 7.34 7.98 -6.22
N ARG A 59 7.18 6.94 -5.39
CA ARG A 59 7.74 5.60 -5.69
C ARG A 59 7.14 5.00 -6.95
N LEU A 60 5.82 5.14 -7.16
CA LEU A 60 5.17 4.65 -8.38
C LEU A 60 5.68 5.40 -9.62
N LYS A 61 5.76 6.73 -9.53
CA LYS A 61 6.30 7.59 -10.59
C LYS A 61 7.76 7.24 -10.89
N GLN A 62 8.59 7.02 -9.88
CA GLN A 62 9.98 6.61 -10.06
C GLN A 62 10.09 5.24 -10.73
N ALA A 63 9.27 4.27 -10.33
CA ALA A 63 9.24 2.95 -10.97
C ALA A 63 8.82 3.02 -12.45
N ILE A 64 7.86 3.89 -12.79
CA ILE A 64 7.44 4.12 -14.18
C ILE A 64 8.57 4.75 -15.01
N LEU A 65 9.26 5.75 -14.46
CA LEU A 65 10.40 6.40 -15.13
C LEU A 65 11.56 5.43 -15.36
N ASN A 66 11.94 4.66 -14.34
CA ASN A 66 13.00 3.66 -14.45
C ASN A 66 12.69 2.63 -15.56
N ARG A 67 11.46 2.10 -15.59
CA ARG A 67 11.05 1.14 -16.62
C ARG A 67 11.05 1.74 -18.03
N ARG A 68 10.74 3.03 -18.16
CA ARG A 68 10.81 3.74 -19.44
C ARG A 68 12.26 3.90 -19.90
N ASP A 69 13.16 4.24 -18.99
CA ASP A 69 14.56 4.47 -19.30
C ASP A 69 15.28 3.14 -19.61
N GLU A 70 14.95 2.05 -18.90
CA GLU A 70 15.37 0.68 -19.24
C GLU A 70 14.92 0.29 -20.65
N SER A 71 13.67 0.61 -21.01
CA SER A 71 13.14 0.31 -22.35
C SER A 71 13.87 1.09 -23.45
N ARG A 72 14.29 2.33 -23.17
CA ARG A 72 15.09 3.14 -24.11
C ARG A 72 16.49 2.60 -24.29
N ALA A 73 17.16 2.27 -23.19
CA ALA A 73 18.51 1.71 -23.21
C ALA A 73 18.55 0.38 -23.98
N LEU A 74 17.57 -0.50 -23.75
CA LEU A 74 17.44 -1.73 -24.52
C LEU A 74 17.23 -1.42 -26.01
N ASN A 75 16.33 -0.51 -26.37
CA ASN A 75 16.09 -0.20 -27.78
C ASN A 75 17.34 0.34 -28.49
N GLU A 76 18.13 1.18 -27.82
CA GLU A 76 19.41 1.69 -28.33
C GLU A 76 20.45 0.56 -28.50
N GLU A 77 20.50 -0.38 -27.56
CA GLU A 77 21.37 -1.57 -27.64
C GLU A 77 20.99 -2.47 -28.82
N TRP A 78 19.69 -2.70 -29.04
CA TRP A 78 19.19 -3.47 -30.18
C TRP A 78 19.47 -2.75 -31.52
N GLU A 79 19.28 -1.44 -31.59
CA GLU A 79 19.59 -0.64 -32.79
C GLU A 79 21.10 -0.62 -33.10
N HIS A 80 21.95 -0.62 -32.06
CA HIS A 80 23.40 -0.73 -32.21
C HIS A 80 23.80 -2.12 -32.73
N ALA A 81 23.25 -3.18 -32.14
CA ALA A 81 23.52 -4.55 -32.56
C ALA A 81 23.06 -4.81 -34.00
N ASP A 82 21.89 -4.28 -34.40
CA ASP A 82 21.40 -4.36 -35.78
C ASP A 82 22.37 -3.65 -36.75
N ARG A 83 22.85 -2.46 -36.38
CA ARG A 83 23.85 -1.71 -37.18
C ARG A 83 25.15 -2.49 -37.34
N GLU A 84 25.64 -3.14 -36.29
CA GLU A 84 26.88 -3.94 -36.34
C GLU A 84 26.75 -5.20 -37.19
N VAL A 85 25.56 -5.82 -37.23
CA VAL A 85 25.31 -7.04 -38.00
C VAL A 85 25.16 -6.75 -39.50
N TRP A 86 24.52 -5.63 -39.88
CA TRP A 86 24.21 -5.32 -41.29
C TRP A 86 25.24 -4.42 -42.00
N HIS A 87 26.20 -3.81 -41.29
CA HIS A 87 27.23 -2.93 -41.88
C HIS A 87 28.66 -3.47 -41.79
N ARG A 88 28.83 -4.76 -41.53
CA ARG A 88 30.14 -5.42 -41.56
C ARG A 88 30.47 -5.86 -42.99
N GLU A 89 31.13 -4.97 -43.75
CA GLU A 89 31.84 -5.30 -45.00
C GLU A 89 33.16 -6.04 -44.73
#